data_AF-A0A131XSI1-F1
#
_entry.id   AF-A0A131XSI1-F1
#
_cell.length_a   1.000
_cell.length_b   1.000
_cell.length_c   1.000
_cell.angle_alpha   90.00
_cell.angle_beta   90.00
_cell.angle_gamma   90.00
#
_symmetry.space_group_name_H-M   'P 1'
#
loop_
_entity.id
_entity.type
_entity.pdbx_description
1 polymer ?
#
loop_
_entity_poly.entity_id
_entity_poly.type
_entity_poly.pdbx_seq_one_letter_code
_entity_poly.pdbx_strand_id
1 'polypeptide(L)'
;MRNCERLVELCVTKLQQDWFPLLDLLAMVLNPHNKFHSYNGSRPSDSVPPGSQIPDEEVFARPTDTRTPKGWLVDLINRFGSLGGFSLLLERFRSGRALSVPLMAALIRPLGLCHSLLTVSTVERFLLPLVSLVPSLLERLTDDELKREAKNETKNDALSAIVKALRCLAARVPHQEDTVKALEMFRLRMILRLLQISSFNGKMNALNEVNKVIANVSYYAHRHAGIEEEEWLTAERMAEWIKENRVLQIVLRDSLHQPQYVEKLEKMVRFVIKEKALTLEDLDDLWAAQSGKHEAIVKNVHDLLAKLAWDFAPEQLDHLFDCFQSSWASATKKQREKLLELIRRLAEDDKDGVMA
;
A
#
# COMPACT_ATOMS: atom_id res chain seq x y z
N MET A 1 -22.20 -26.98 1.41
CA MET A 1 -21.39 -27.66 0.37
C MET A 1 -21.98 -27.49 -1.02
N ARG A 2 -23.00 -28.27 -1.43
CA ARG A 2 -23.46 -28.34 -2.84
C ARG A 2 -23.74 -27.00 -3.54
N ASN A 3 -24.35 -26.03 -2.85
CA ASN A 3 -24.62 -24.72 -3.46
C ASN A 3 -23.33 -23.91 -3.70
N CYS A 4 -22.34 -24.02 -2.82
CA CYS A 4 -21.05 -23.33 -2.98
C CYS A 4 -20.20 -23.99 -4.07
N GLU A 5 -20.25 -25.33 -4.20
CA GLU A 5 -19.62 -26.06 -5.30
C GLU A 5 -20.21 -25.66 -6.66
N ARG A 6 -21.56 -25.61 -6.76
CA ARG A 6 -22.25 -25.12 -7.96
C ARG A 6 -21.93 -23.66 -8.27
N LEU A 7 -21.75 -22.83 -7.25
CA LEU A 7 -21.31 -21.45 -7.42
C LEU A 7 -19.88 -21.38 -7.97
N VAL A 8 -18.94 -22.17 -7.44
CA VAL A 8 -17.58 -22.28 -7.99
C VAL A 8 -17.62 -22.72 -9.45
N GLU A 9 -18.44 -23.71 -9.79
CA GLU A 9 -18.63 -24.20 -11.15
C GLU A 9 -19.19 -23.11 -12.10
N LEU A 10 -20.17 -22.34 -11.64
CA LEU A 10 -20.70 -21.20 -12.38
C LEU A 10 -19.62 -20.12 -12.58
N CYS A 11 -18.85 -19.78 -11.53
CA CYS A 11 -17.76 -18.82 -11.60
C CYS A 11 -16.69 -19.25 -12.61
N VAL A 12 -16.29 -20.52 -12.61
CA VAL A 12 -15.32 -21.06 -13.58
C VAL A 12 -15.89 -21.04 -15.01
N THR A 13 -17.13 -21.47 -15.20
CA THR A 13 -17.81 -21.46 -16.51
C THR A 13 -17.90 -20.05 -17.11
N LYS A 14 -18.08 -19.04 -16.26
CA LYS A 14 -18.19 -17.64 -16.67
C LYS A 14 -16.87 -16.86 -16.52
N LEU A 15 -15.76 -17.51 -16.21
CA LEU A 15 -14.49 -16.85 -15.89
C LEU A 15 -13.88 -16.10 -17.07
N GLN A 16 -14.27 -16.40 -18.31
CA GLN A 16 -13.85 -15.63 -19.49
C GLN A 16 -14.63 -14.31 -19.67
N GLN A 17 -15.70 -14.11 -18.90
CA GLN A 17 -16.57 -12.93 -18.97
C GLN A 17 -16.18 -11.92 -17.88
N ASP A 18 -16.43 -10.63 -18.13
CA ASP A 18 -16.14 -9.53 -17.18
C ASP A 18 -17.28 -9.37 -16.16
N TRP A 19 -17.67 -10.48 -15.53
CA TRP A 19 -18.82 -10.54 -14.65
C TRP A 19 -18.43 -10.25 -13.20
N PHE A 20 -18.27 -8.97 -12.87
CA PHE A 20 -17.86 -8.50 -11.54
C PHE A 20 -18.63 -9.14 -10.37
N PRO A 21 -19.98 -9.21 -10.36
CA PRO A 21 -20.72 -9.94 -9.34
C PRO A 21 -20.24 -11.37 -9.10
N LEU A 22 -19.92 -12.14 -10.16
CA LEU A 22 -19.43 -13.51 -10.00
C LEU A 22 -17.99 -13.55 -9.46
N LEU A 23 -17.15 -12.58 -9.82
CA LEU A 23 -15.79 -12.44 -9.28
C LEU A 23 -15.82 -12.07 -7.78
N ASP A 24 -16.74 -11.19 -7.38
CA ASP A 24 -16.95 -10.83 -5.98
C ASP A 24 -17.47 -12.02 -5.16
N LEU A 25 -18.41 -12.79 -5.72
CA LEU A 25 -18.87 -14.04 -5.11
C LEU A 25 -17.73 -15.05 -4.99
N LEU A 26 -16.90 -15.21 -6.01
CA LEU A 26 -15.72 -16.10 -5.95
C LEU A 26 -14.76 -15.66 -4.84
N ALA A 27 -14.45 -14.37 -4.76
CA ALA A 27 -13.61 -13.82 -3.70
C ALA A 27 -14.21 -14.04 -2.30
N MET A 28 -15.52 -13.88 -2.14
CA MET A 28 -16.21 -14.14 -0.88
C MET A 28 -16.17 -15.62 -0.48
N VAL A 29 -16.42 -16.53 -1.44
CA VAL A 29 -16.42 -17.98 -1.21
C VAL A 29 -15.03 -18.49 -0.87
N LEU A 30 -13.99 -17.91 -1.48
CA LEU A 30 -12.60 -18.28 -1.21
C LEU A 30 -11.95 -17.51 -0.05
N ASN A 31 -12.68 -16.61 0.62
CA ASN A 31 -12.12 -15.81 1.72
C ASN A 31 -12.04 -16.61 3.04
N PRO A 32 -10.84 -16.97 3.54
CA PRO A 32 -10.67 -17.76 4.76
C PRO A 32 -11.13 -17.06 6.05
N HIS A 33 -11.48 -15.77 5.98
CA HIS A 33 -11.94 -14.95 7.11
C HIS A 33 -13.44 -14.66 7.07
N ASN A 34 -14.18 -15.16 6.08
CA ASN A 34 -15.63 -15.01 6.11
C ASN A 34 -16.23 -15.75 7.33
N LYS A 35 -17.40 -15.30 7.81
CA LYS A 35 -18.02 -15.85 9.02
C LYS A 35 -18.23 -17.36 8.96
N PHE A 36 -18.52 -17.89 7.78
CA PHE A 36 -18.79 -19.30 7.57
C PHE A 36 -17.53 -20.16 7.73
N HIS A 37 -16.43 -19.80 7.08
CA HIS A 37 -15.16 -20.52 7.19
C HIS A 37 -14.54 -20.37 8.57
N SER A 38 -14.70 -19.21 9.22
CA SER A 38 -14.28 -19.01 10.61
C SER A 38 -15.05 -19.90 11.59
N TYR A 39 -16.38 -20.01 11.44
CA TYR A 39 -17.21 -20.85 12.30
C TYR A 39 -16.94 -22.35 12.10
N ASN A 40 -16.66 -22.77 10.86
CA ASN A 40 -16.44 -24.17 10.49
C ASN A 40 -14.95 -24.51 10.36
N GLY A 41 -14.06 -23.73 10.99
CA GLY A 41 -12.62 -23.85 10.81
C GLY A 41 -12.03 -25.20 11.23
N SER A 42 -12.67 -25.91 12.16
CA SER A 42 -12.26 -27.24 12.61
C SER A 42 -12.64 -28.38 11.66
N ARG A 43 -13.45 -28.12 10.62
CA ARG A 43 -13.92 -29.18 9.72
C ARG A 43 -12.75 -29.75 8.90
N PRO A 44 -12.55 -31.07 8.86
CA PRO A 44 -11.56 -31.69 7.97
C PRO A 44 -11.98 -31.53 6.51
N SER A 45 -10.99 -31.61 5.61
CA SER A 45 -11.20 -31.60 4.16
C SER A 45 -11.63 -32.99 3.68
N ASP A 46 -12.62 -33.03 2.80
CA ASP A 46 -13.06 -34.27 2.17
C ASP A 46 -12.09 -34.67 1.03
N SER A 47 -11.52 -33.69 0.33
CA SER A 47 -10.55 -33.89 -0.76
C SER A 47 -9.13 -34.19 -0.26
N VAL A 48 -8.75 -33.68 0.91
CA VAL A 48 -7.45 -33.92 1.55
C VAL A 48 -7.66 -34.25 3.03
N PRO A 49 -8.06 -35.49 3.37
CA PRO A 49 -8.28 -35.91 4.75
C PRO A 49 -7.01 -35.80 5.62
N PRO A 50 -7.14 -35.69 6.95
CA PRO A 50 -5.99 -35.71 7.87
C PRO A 50 -5.11 -36.94 7.64
N GLY A 51 -3.79 -36.74 7.52
CA GLY A 51 -2.83 -37.81 7.26
C GLY A 51 -2.75 -38.28 5.79
N SER A 52 -3.46 -37.62 4.87
CA SER A 52 -3.37 -37.89 3.44
C SER A 52 -1.94 -37.68 2.91
N GLN A 53 -1.44 -38.65 2.15
CA GLN A 53 -0.14 -38.62 1.46
C GLN A 53 -0.26 -38.26 -0.03
N ILE A 54 -1.39 -37.68 -0.45
CA ILE A 54 -1.57 -37.22 -1.83
C ILE A 54 -0.46 -36.20 -2.15
N PRO A 55 0.31 -36.37 -3.24
CA PRO A 55 1.36 -35.42 -3.64
C PRO A 55 0.80 -34.01 -3.89
N ASP A 56 1.63 -32.98 -3.67
CA ASP A 56 1.22 -31.58 -3.86
C ASP A 56 0.93 -31.21 -5.33
N GLU A 57 1.40 -32.01 -6.28
CA GLU A 57 1.13 -31.86 -7.72
C GLU A 57 -0.27 -32.34 -8.13
N GLU A 58 -0.90 -33.17 -7.32
CA GLU A 58 -2.22 -33.75 -7.59
C GLU A 58 -3.38 -32.94 -6.96
N VAL A 59 -3.06 -32.01 -6.06
CA VAL A 59 -4.04 -31.16 -5.37
C VAL A 59 -3.65 -29.69 -5.43
N PHE A 60 -4.65 -28.82 -5.37
CA PHE A 60 -4.45 -27.39 -5.52
C PHE A 60 -4.29 -26.64 -4.19
N ALA A 61 -4.88 -27.19 -3.13
CA ALA A 61 -4.86 -26.64 -1.80
C ALA A 61 -4.81 -27.74 -0.73
N ARG A 62 -4.22 -27.38 0.42
CA ARG A 62 -4.05 -28.26 1.58
C ARG A 62 -4.23 -27.46 2.88
N PRO A 63 -4.73 -28.08 3.97
CA PRO A 63 -4.72 -27.45 5.28
C PRO A 63 -3.30 -27.11 5.75
N THR A 64 -3.08 -25.91 6.28
CA THR A 64 -1.80 -25.48 6.86
C THR A 64 -1.72 -25.65 8.39
N ASP A 65 -2.87 -25.71 9.06
CA ASP A 65 -2.99 -25.88 10.50
C ASP A 65 -3.91 -27.06 10.80
N THR A 66 -3.46 -27.98 11.64
CA THR A 66 -4.24 -29.16 12.04
C THR A 66 -5.39 -28.82 12.98
N ARG A 67 -5.32 -27.70 13.73
CA ARG A 67 -6.39 -27.25 14.63
C ARG A 67 -7.51 -26.53 13.86
N THR A 68 -7.13 -25.72 12.87
CA THR A 68 -8.06 -25.00 12.01
C THR A 68 -7.85 -25.37 10.53
N PRO A 69 -8.15 -26.63 10.14
CA PRO A 69 -7.87 -27.12 8.78
C PRO A 69 -8.68 -26.43 7.68
N LYS A 70 -9.80 -25.76 8.01
CA LYS A 70 -10.69 -25.07 7.07
C LYS A 70 -11.06 -25.95 5.87
N GLY A 71 -11.41 -27.20 6.14
CA GLY A 71 -11.57 -28.23 5.11
C GLY A 71 -12.57 -27.88 4.01
N TRP A 72 -13.68 -27.21 4.33
CA TRP A 72 -14.63 -26.72 3.32
C TRP A 72 -13.99 -25.77 2.32
N LEU A 73 -13.13 -24.87 2.77
CA LEU A 73 -12.45 -23.94 1.88
C LEU A 73 -11.42 -24.68 1.01
N VAL A 74 -10.65 -25.60 1.60
CA VAL A 74 -9.71 -26.46 0.86
C VAL A 74 -10.43 -27.23 -0.26
N ASP A 75 -11.58 -27.84 0.05
CA ASP A 75 -12.39 -28.58 -0.93
C ASP A 75 -12.89 -27.67 -2.07
N LEU A 76 -13.31 -26.44 -1.77
CA LEU A 76 -13.75 -25.48 -2.77
C LEU A 76 -12.61 -25.00 -3.67
N ILE A 77 -11.40 -24.81 -3.12
CA ILE A 77 -10.21 -24.45 -3.91
C ILE A 77 -9.79 -25.61 -4.81
N ASN A 78 -9.78 -26.85 -4.30
CA ASN A 78 -9.52 -28.05 -5.09
C ASN A 78 -10.58 -28.26 -6.18
N ARG A 79 -11.85 -27.95 -5.91
CA ARG A 79 -12.91 -27.93 -6.92
C ARG A 79 -12.67 -26.87 -7.99
N PHE A 80 -12.27 -25.65 -7.60
CA PHE A 80 -11.92 -24.59 -8.56
C PHE A 80 -10.77 -25.03 -9.48
N GLY A 81 -9.73 -25.65 -8.93
CA GLY A 81 -8.60 -26.14 -9.71
C GLY A 81 -8.94 -27.33 -10.62
N SER A 82 -9.71 -28.31 -10.14
CA SER A 82 -10.10 -29.48 -10.95
C SER A 82 -11.02 -29.12 -12.13
N LEU A 83 -11.75 -28.00 -12.04
CA LEU A 83 -12.50 -27.43 -13.16
C LEU A 83 -11.64 -26.59 -14.12
N GLY A 84 -10.32 -26.53 -13.93
CA GLY A 84 -9.39 -25.76 -14.75
C GLY A 84 -9.37 -24.26 -14.43
N GLY A 85 -9.93 -23.83 -13.29
CA GLY A 85 -10.06 -22.42 -12.94
C GLY A 85 -8.74 -21.65 -12.92
N PHE A 86 -7.66 -22.24 -12.39
CA PHE A 86 -6.33 -21.60 -12.38
C PHE A 86 -5.76 -21.42 -13.79
N SER A 87 -5.88 -22.45 -14.64
CA SER A 87 -5.44 -22.39 -16.05
C SER A 87 -6.19 -21.32 -16.83
N LEU A 88 -7.53 -21.28 -16.69
CA LEU A 88 -8.38 -20.29 -17.35
C LEU A 88 -8.06 -18.86 -16.90
N LEU A 89 -7.77 -18.67 -15.61
CA LEU A 89 -7.38 -17.38 -15.06
C LEU A 89 -6.03 -16.94 -15.65
N LEU A 90 -5.03 -17.83 -15.69
CA LEU A 90 -3.73 -17.55 -16.30
C LEU A 90 -3.85 -17.22 -17.78
N GLU A 91 -4.64 -17.99 -18.53
CA GLU A 91 -4.93 -17.74 -19.94
C GLU A 91 -5.57 -16.38 -20.16
N ARG A 92 -6.49 -15.95 -19.28
CA ARG A 92 -7.14 -14.65 -19.37
C ARG A 92 -6.13 -13.50 -19.38
N PHE A 93 -5.10 -13.56 -18.53
CA PHE A 93 -4.02 -12.56 -18.53
C PHE A 93 -3.07 -12.69 -19.74
N ARG A 94 -2.87 -13.91 -20.26
CA ARG A 94 -2.01 -14.18 -21.43
C ARG A 94 -2.69 -13.90 -22.78
N SER A 95 -4.02 -13.80 -22.81
CA SER A 95 -4.81 -13.65 -24.04
C SER A 95 -4.53 -12.38 -24.86
N GLY A 96 -3.79 -11.41 -24.30
CA GLY A 96 -3.56 -10.11 -24.92
C GLY A 96 -4.77 -9.18 -24.91
N ARG A 97 -5.93 -9.65 -24.39
CA ARG A 97 -7.10 -8.80 -24.20
C ARG A 97 -6.78 -7.71 -23.16
N ALA A 98 -7.18 -6.48 -23.45
CA ALA A 98 -7.04 -5.37 -22.52
C ALA A 98 -7.82 -5.66 -21.22
N LEU A 99 -7.13 -5.60 -20.08
CA LEU A 99 -7.72 -5.76 -18.75
C LEU A 99 -7.64 -4.41 -18.04
N SER A 100 -8.79 -3.92 -17.56
CA SER A 100 -8.83 -2.73 -16.70
C SER A 100 -8.26 -3.05 -15.32
N VAL A 101 -7.74 -2.05 -14.61
CA VAL A 101 -7.22 -2.22 -13.24
C VAL A 101 -8.26 -2.84 -12.29
N PRO A 102 -9.54 -2.42 -12.29
CA PRO A 102 -10.54 -3.04 -11.44
C PRO A 102 -10.79 -4.51 -11.78
N LEU A 103 -10.71 -4.88 -13.06
CA LEU A 103 -10.88 -6.27 -13.48
C LEU A 103 -9.70 -7.14 -13.04
N MET A 104 -8.47 -6.64 -13.20
CA MET A 104 -7.26 -7.32 -12.70
C MET A 104 -7.35 -7.53 -11.17
N ALA A 105 -7.78 -6.50 -10.43
CA ALA A 105 -7.99 -6.62 -8.99
C ALA A 105 -9.04 -7.67 -8.64
N ALA A 106 -10.19 -7.67 -9.33
CA ALA A 106 -11.26 -8.64 -9.09
C ALA A 106 -10.83 -10.09 -9.40
N LEU A 107 -9.99 -10.30 -10.41
CA LEU A 107 -9.47 -11.62 -10.78
C LEU A 107 -8.42 -12.15 -9.79
N ILE A 108 -7.54 -11.28 -9.30
CA ILE A 108 -6.43 -11.67 -8.43
C ILE A 108 -6.89 -11.80 -6.96
N ARG A 109 -7.88 -11.01 -6.54
CA ARG A 109 -8.36 -10.94 -5.16
C ARG A 109 -8.71 -12.31 -4.54
N PRO A 110 -9.48 -13.21 -5.17
CA PRO A 110 -9.77 -14.54 -4.60
C PRO A 110 -8.49 -15.32 -4.26
N LEU A 111 -7.48 -15.24 -5.13
CA LEU A 111 -6.19 -15.94 -4.98
C LEU A 111 -5.37 -15.35 -3.84
N GLY A 112 -5.33 -14.01 -3.76
CA GLY A 112 -4.67 -13.30 -2.66
C GLY A 112 -5.33 -13.58 -1.30
N LEU A 113 -6.63 -13.84 -1.26
CA LEU A 113 -7.35 -14.16 -0.01
C LEU A 113 -7.05 -15.58 0.47
N CYS A 114 -7.00 -16.57 -0.42
CA CYS A 114 -6.78 -17.97 -0.05
C CYS A 114 -5.33 -18.45 -0.13
N HIS A 115 -4.38 -17.56 -0.42
CA HIS A 115 -2.97 -17.89 -0.74
C HIS A 115 -2.30 -18.84 0.25
N SER A 116 -2.60 -18.73 1.54
CA SER A 116 -2.00 -19.55 2.59
C SER A 116 -2.35 -21.03 2.44
N LEU A 117 -3.52 -21.37 1.89
CA LEU A 117 -3.98 -22.75 1.71
C LEU A 117 -3.52 -23.38 0.40
N LEU A 118 -2.96 -22.60 -0.54
CA LEU A 118 -2.51 -23.12 -1.83
C LEU A 118 -1.24 -23.96 -1.65
N THR A 119 -1.15 -25.06 -2.41
CA THR A 119 0.09 -25.84 -2.52
C THR A 119 1.16 -25.02 -3.25
N VAL A 120 2.44 -25.27 -2.94
CA VAL A 120 3.56 -24.59 -3.61
C VAL A 120 3.50 -24.86 -5.12
N SER A 121 3.25 -26.11 -5.51
CA SER A 121 3.08 -26.53 -6.90
C SER A 121 2.00 -25.72 -7.65
N THR A 122 0.87 -25.43 -6.99
CA THR A 122 -0.19 -24.59 -7.59
C THR A 122 0.26 -23.17 -7.82
N VAL A 123 0.94 -22.58 -6.83
CA VAL A 123 1.44 -21.21 -6.93
C VAL A 123 2.49 -21.12 -8.02
N GLU A 124 3.50 -21.99 -8.03
CA GLU A 124 4.56 -22.03 -9.04
C GLU A 124 4.00 -22.20 -10.45
N ARG A 125 3.11 -23.18 -10.64
CA ARG A 125 2.62 -23.55 -11.97
C ARG A 125 1.68 -22.51 -12.58
N PHE A 126 0.80 -21.92 -11.77
CA PHE A 126 -0.29 -21.09 -12.30
C PHE A 126 -0.22 -19.63 -11.90
N LEU A 127 0.32 -19.31 -10.72
CA LEU A 127 0.18 -17.98 -10.12
C LEU A 127 1.48 -17.16 -10.15
N LEU A 128 2.64 -17.80 -10.05
CA LEU A 128 3.93 -17.13 -10.20
C LEU A 128 4.09 -16.47 -11.58
N PRO A 129 3.60 -17.05 -12.70
CA PRO A 129 3.54 -16.32 -13.97
C PRO A 129 2.71 -15.03 -13.92
N LEU A 130 1.67 -14.98 -13.08
CA LEU A 130 0.86 -13.76 -12.87
C LEU A 130 1.61 -12.72 -12.05
N VAL A 131 2.40 -13.15 -11.07
CA VAL A 131 3.26 -12.28 -10.26
C VAL A 131 4.21 -11.48 -11.16
N SER A 132 4.71 -12.06 -12.26
CA SER A 132 5.53 -11.33 -13.23
C SER A 132 4.71 -10.56 -14.26
N LEU A 133 3.62 -11.14 -14.77
CA LEU A 133 2.83 -10.58 -15.88
C LEU A 133 2.03 -9.35 -15.47
N VAL A 134 1.40 -9.36 -14.29
CA VAL A 134 0.50 -8.29 -13.86
C VAL A 134 1.22 -6.96 -13.62
N PRO A 135 2.38 -6.90 -12.94
CA PRO A 135 3.16 -5.67 -12.85
C PRO A 135 3.50 -5.11 -14.24
N SER A 136 3.90 -5.96 -15.19
CA SER A 136 4.20 -5.52 -16.56
C SER A 136 2.98 -4.88 -17.26
N LEU A 137 1.77 -5.38 -17.00
CA LEU A 137 0.53 -4.81 -17.53
C LEU A 137 0.24 -3.44 -16.92
N LEU A 138 0.44 -3.31 -15.60
CA LEU A 138 0.22 -2.07 -14.87
C LEU A 138 1.26 -0.98 -15.23
N GLU A 139 2.51 -1.37 -15.49
CA GLU A 139 3.57 -0.43 -15.93
C GLU A 139 3.25 0.19 -17.29
N ARG A 140 2.56 -0.54 -18.17
CA ARG A 140 2.13 -0.06 -19.49
C ARG A 140 0.98 0.95 -19.48
N LEU A 141 0.34 1.18 -18.34
CA LEU A 141 -0.72 2.18 -18.23
C LEU A 141 -0.16 3.57 -18.50
N THR A 142 -0.85 4.31 -19.35
CA THR A 142 -0.59 5.73 -19.58
C THR A 142 -0.94 6.55 -18.34
N ASP A 143 -0.39 7.75 -18.24
CA ASP A 143 -0.68 8.64 -17.13
C ASP A 143 -2.16 9.03 -17.07
N ASP A 144 -2.84 9.15 -18.21
CA ASP A 144 -4.27 9.43 -18.26
C ASP A 144 -5.12 8.25 -17.80
N GLU A 145 -4.73 7.02 -18.13
CA GLU A 145 -5.37 5.81 -17.59
C GLU A 145 -5.20 5.74 -16.07
N LEU A 146 -3.99 5.95 -15.58
CA LEU A 146 -3.68 5.90 -14.15
C LEU A 146 -4.42 7.01 -13.38
N LYS A 147 -4.56 8.21 -13.97
CA LYS A 147 -5.40 9.29 -13.43
C LYS A 147 -6.88 8.94 -13.38
N ARG A 148 -7.41 8.27 -14.41
CA ARG A 148 -8.82 7.84 -14.44
C ARG A 148 -9.11 6.83 -13.33
N GLU A 149 -8.20 5.90 -13.12
CA GLU A 149 -8.32 4.92 -12.04
C GLU A 149 -8.29 5.59 -10.66
N ALA A 150 -7.39 6.55 -10.44
CA ALA A 150 -7.22 7.24 -9.15
C ALA A 150 -8.38 8.15 -8.71
N LYS A 151 -9.35 8.44 -9.59
CA LYS A 151 -10.51 9.30 -9.28
C LYS A 151 -11.63 8.55 -8.55
N ASN A 152 -11.63 7.22 -8.51
CA ASN A 152 -12.76 6.45 -8.03
C ASN A 152 -12.61 6.04 -6.55
N GLU A 153 -13.05 6.90 -5.64
CA GLU A 153 -12.85 6.77 -4.18
C GLU A 153 -13.27 5.41 -3.59
N THR A 154 -14.30 4.77 -4.12
CA THR A 154 -14.78 3.45 -3.63
C THR A 154 -13.93 2.27 -4.11
N LYS A 155 -13.07 2.46 -5.12
CA LYS A 155 -12.26 1.41 -5.78
C LYS A 155 -10.76 1.72 -5.80
N ASN A 156 -10.33 2.84 -5.22
CA ASN A 156 -8.96 3.36 -5.27
C ASN A 156 -7.90 2.49 -4.58
N ASP A 157 -8.30 1.43 -3.86
CA ASP A 157 -7.38 0.44 -3.29
C ASP A 157 -6.99 -0.67 -4.28
N ALA A 158 -7.49 -0.65 -5.52
CA ALA A 158 -7.30 -1.74 -6.48
C ALA A 158 -5.82 -2.03 -6.78
N LEU A 159 -5.00 -1.02 -7.03
CA LEU A 159 -3.56 -1.20 -7.28
C LEU A 159 -2.83 -1.78 -6.07
N SER A 160 -3.10 -1.22 -4.88
CA SER A 160 -2.51 -1.69 -3.62
C SER A 160 -2.93 -3.13 -3.31
N ALA A 161 -4.21 -3.45 -3.51
CA ALA A 161 -4.75 -4.80 -3.33
C ALA A 161 -4.15 -5.82 -4.31
N ILE A 162 -3.93 -5.45 -5.57
CA ILE A 162 -3.23 -6.30 -6.55
C ILE A 162 -1.83 -6.60 -6.05
N VAL A 163 -1.03 -5.57 -5.75
CA VAL A 163 0.37 -5.75 -5.33
C VAL A 163 0.46 -6.59 -4.06
N LYS A 164 -0.40 -6.32 -3.06
CA LYS A 164 -0.48 -7.11 -1.84
C LYS A 164 -0.79 -8.58 -2.12
N ALA A 165 -1.76 -8.86 -2.97
CA ALA A 165 -2.12 -10.23 -3.33
C ALA A 165 -0.97 -10.94 -4.06
N LEU A 166 -0.30 -10.29 -5.01
CA LEU A 166 0.85 -10.85 -5.70
C LEU A 166 2.02 -11.12 -4.75
N ARG A 167 2.27 -10.23 -3.78
CA ARG A 167 3.29 -10.44 -2.74
C ARG A 167 2.99 -11.67 -1.89
N CYS A 168 1.75 -11.78 -1.42
CA CYS A 168 1.27 -12.93 -0.64
C CYS A 168 1.40 -14.25 -1.40
N LEU A 169 1.24 -14.23 -2.73
CA LEU A 169 1.45 -15.39 -3.58
C LEU A 169 2.93 -15.71 -3.76
N ALA A 170 3.76 -14.72 -4.09
CA ALA A 170 5.21 -14.91 -4.26
C ALA A 170 5.86 -15.50 -3.01
N ALA A 171 5.50 -14.99 -1.82
CA ALA A 171 6.00 -15.46 -0.54
C ALA A 171 5.58 -16.91 -0.17
N ARG A 172 4.71 -17.56 -0.95
CA ARG A 172 4.40 -18.99 -0.76
C ARG A 172 5.46 -19.92 -1.33
N VAL A 173 6.30 -19.43 -2.23
CA VAL A 173 7.29 -20.22 -2.95
C VAL A 173 8.68 -19.90 -2.39
N PRO A 174 9.47 -20.90 -1.97
CA PRO A 174 10.85 -20.69 -1.54
C PRO A 174 11.69 -19.99 -2.62
N HIS A 175 12.73 -19.26 -2.20
CA HIS A 175 13.67 -18.60 -3.11
C HIS A 175 13.05 -17.54 -4.04
N GLN A 176 11.98 -16.86 -3.58
CA GLN A 176 11.32 -15.77 -4.30
C GLN A 176 11.59 -14.39 -3.66
N GLU A 177 12.66 -14.24 -2.88
CA GLU A 177 12.99 -13.00 -2.17
C GLU A 177 13.20 -11.83 -3.15
N ASP A 178 13.87 -12.07 -4.27
CA ASP A 178 14.06 -11.07 -5.34
C ASP A 178 12.74 -10.68 -6.01
N THR A 179 11.81 -11.63 -6.19
CA THR A 179 10.48 -11.36 -6.73
C THR A 179 9.66 -10.51 -5.76
N VAL A 180 9.70 -10.81 -4.47
CA VAL A 180 9.04 -10.02 -3.42
C VAL A 180 9.62 -8.61 -3.36
N LYS A 181 10.95 -8.47 -3.41
CA LYS A 181 11.65 -7.19 -3.53
C LYS A 181 11.22 -6.41 -4.77
N ALA A 182 11.12 -7.07 -5.94
CA ALA A 182 10.68 -6.43 -7.18
C ALA A 182 9.25 -5.90 -7.08
N LEU A 183 8.35 -6.62 -6.39
CA LEU A 183 6.99 -6.16 -6.14
C LEU A 183 6.92 -4.94 -5.21
N GLU A 184 7.74 -4.88 -4.16
CA GLU A 184 7.80 -3.71 -3.27
C GLU A 184 8.38 -2.48 -4.01
N MET A 185 9.44 -2.65 -4.81
CA MET A 185 9.95 -1.58 -5.67
C MET A 185 8.89 -1.12 -6.68
N PHE A 186 8.19 -2.06 -7.32
CA PHE A 186 7.09 -1.74 -8.23
C PHE A 186 5.98 -0.95 -7.53
N ARG A 187 5.61 -1.32 -6.30
CA ARG A 187 4.64 -0.60 -5.47
C ARG A 187 5.03 0.87 -5.30
N LEU A 188 6.27 1.11 -4.88
CA LEU A 188 6.79 2.44 -4.64
C LEU A 188 6.84 3.26 -5.94
N ARG A 189 7.24 2.65 -7.07
CA ARG A 189 7.19 3.30 -8.39
C ARG A 189 5.76 3.72 -8.76
N MET A 190 4.76 2.87 -8.54
CA MET A 190 3.37 3.22 -8.83
C MET A 190 2.83 4.34 -7.94
N ILE A 191 3.18 4.33 -6.65
CA ILE A 191 2.83 5.42 -5.72
C ILE A 191 3.46 6.74 -6.17
N LEU A 192 4.74 6.74 -6.55
CA LEU A 192 5.43 7.93 -7.06
C LEU A 192 4.76 8.49 -8.31
N ARG A 193 4.47 7.62 -9.29
CA ARG A 193 3.76 8.03 -10.52
C ARG A 193 2.44 8.69 -10.18
N LEU A 194 1.64 8.10 -9.29
CA LEU A 194 0.38 8.68 -8.84
C LEU A 194 0.56 10.04 -8.16
N LEU A 195 1.57 10.22 -7.30
CA LEU A 195 1.87 11.51 -6.68
C LEU A 195 2.21 12.59 -7.72
N GLN A 196 2.92 12.23 -8.79
CA GLN A 196 3.39 13.18 -9.81
C GLN A 196 2.28 13.62 -10.77
N ILE A 197 1.41 12.70 -11.18
CA ILE A 197 0.51 12.93 -12.33
C ILE A 197 -0.93 13.24 -11.94
N SER A 198 -1.36 12.87 -10.73
CA SER A 198 -2.79 12.81 -10.40
C SER A 198 -3.40 14.14 -9.94
N SER A 199 -4.73 14.25 -10.08
CA SER A 199 -5.51 15.34 -9.48
C SER A 199 -5.49 15.25 -7.95
N PHE A 200 -5.98 16.28 -7.25
CA PHE A 200 -6.05 16.32 -5.78
C PHE A 200 -6.46 14.99 -5.13
N ASN A 201 -7.59 14.38 -5.54
CA ASN A 201 -8.04 13.10 -4.98
C ASN A 201 -7.04 11.95 -5.18
N GLY A 202 -6.39 11.88 -6.34
CA GLY A 202 -5.37 10.88 -6.60
C GLY A 202 -4.11 11.10 -5.75
N LYS A 203 -3.69 12.36 -5.56
CA LYS A 203 -2.55 12.71 -4.71
C LYS A 203 -2.83 12.40 -3.25
N MET A 204 -4.02 12.74 -2.77
CA MET A 204 -4.50 12.40 -1.43
C MET A 204 -4.42 10.88 -1.19
N ASN A 205 -4.83 10.08 -2.17
CA ASN A 205 -4.79 8.63 -2.07
C ASN A 205 -3.36 8.07 -2.15
N ALA A 206 -2.52 8.59 -3.04
CA ALA A 206 -1.13 8.18 -3.10
C ALA A 206 -0.38 8.53 -1.80
N LEU A 207 -0.66 9.70 -1.21
CA LEU A 207 -0.12 10.10 0.10
C LEU A 207 -0.66 9.23 1.25
N ASN A 208 -1.91 8.75 1.16
CA ASN A 208 -2.42 7.72 2.07
C ASN A 208 -1.63 6.41 1.94
N GLU A 209 -1.32 5.97 0.71
CA GLU A 209 -0.52 4.77 0.48
C GLU A 209 0.90 4.93 1.03
N VAL A 210 1.55 6.08 0.84
CA VAL A 210 2.86 6.39 1.48
C VAL A 210 2.75 6.23 2.99
N ASN A 211 1.73 6.81 3.62
CA ASN A 211 1.53 6.71 5.06
C ASN A 211 1.23 5.28 5.54
N LYS A 212 0.54 4.45 4.74
CA LYS A 212 0.34 3.02 5.04
C LYS A 212 1.67 2.26 4.99
N VAL A 213 2.52 2.56 4.00
CA VAL A 213 3.87 1.96 3.90
C VAL A 213 4.73 2.36 5.09
N ILE A 214 4.75 3.66 5.45
CA ILE A 214 5.42 4.18 6.64
C ILE A 214 4.96 3.44 7.90
N ALA A 215 3.64 3.33 8.10
CA ALA A 215 3.10 2.64 9.27
C ALA A 215 3.55 1.17 9.35
N ASN A 216 3.61 0.47 8.22
CA ASN A 216 4.08 -0.91 8.16
C ASN A 216 5.57 -1.00 8.55
N VAL A 217 6.45 -0.22 7.91
CA VAL A 217 7.90 -0.31 8.17
C VAL A 217 8.27 0.17 9.59
N SER A 218 7.57 1.18 10.11
CA SER A 218 7.75 1.62 11.49
C SER A 218 7.24 0.59 12.50
N TYR A 219 6.17 -0.16 12.20
CA TYR A 219 5.69 -1.21 13.10
C TYR A 219 6.74 -2.30 13.35
N TYR A 220 7.45 -2.72 12.30
CA TYR A 220 8.48 -3.75 12.40
C TYR A 220 9.74 -3.27 13.11
N ALA A 221 10.12 -1.99 12.96
CA ALA A 221 11.26 -1.42 13.68
C ALA A 221 11.11 -1.47 15.22
N HIS A 222 9.88 -1.52 15.74
CA HIS A 222 9.60 -1.54 17.19
C HIS A 222 9.42 -2.94 17.78
N ARG A 223 9.42 -4.01 16.97
CA ARG A 223 9.50 -5.39 17.47
C ARG A 223 10.96 -5.83 17.39
N HIS A 224 11.57 -6.14 18.53
CA HIS A 224 12.90 -6.76 18.57
C HIS A 224 12.98 -7.91 17.57
N ALA A 225 13.99 -7.86 16.68
CA ALA A 225 14.28 -8.84 15.64
C ALA A 225 14.21 -10.27 16.19
N GLY A 226 13.08 -10.94 15.93
CA GLY A 226 12.79 -12.27 16.43
C GLY A 226 12.15 -13.09 15.32
N ILE A 227 13.00 -13.75 14.52
CA ILE A 227 12.76 -14.95 13.70
C ILE A 227 11.63 -14.87 12.62
N GLU A 228 10.88 -13.78 12.51
CA GLU A 228 9.99 -13.55 11.37
C GLU A 228 10.78 -12.92 10.21
N GLU A 229 10.60 -13.45 9.00
CA GLU A 229 11.29 -13.11 7.75
C GLU A 229 11.63 -11.62 7.64
N GLU A 230 12.91 -11.32 7.43
CA GLU A 230 13.42 -9.95 7.28
C GLU A 230 12.77 -9.32 6.04
N GLU A 231 11.73 -8.50 6.23
CA GLU A 231 11.05 -7.82 5.12
C GLU A 231 12.06 -6.92 4.39
N TRP A 232 12.08 -7.00 3.06
CA TRP A 232 13.02 -6.22 2.25
C TRP A 232 12.82 -4.70 2.45
N LEU A 233 11.60 -4.22 2.64
CA LEU A 233 11.35 -2.79 2.80
C LEU A 233 11.46 -2.41 4.29
N THR A 234 12.55 -1.73 4.65
CA THR A 234 12.81 -1.23 6.02
C THR A 234 12.46 0.25 6.16
N ALA A 235 12.46 0.77 7.39
CA ALA A 235 12.27 2.19 7.65
C ALA A 235 13.37 3.03 6.98
N GLU A 236 14.63 2.59 7.08
CA GLU A 236 15.78 3.19 6.39
C GLU A 236 15.58 3.25 4.87
N ARG A 237 15.27 2.12 4.22
CA ARG A 237 15.04 2.07 2.76
C ARG A 237 13.85 2.93 2.33
N MET A 238 12.81 3.03 3.16
CA MET A 238 11.68 3.90 2.90
C MET A 238 12.07 5.39 3.00
N ALA A 239 12.87 5.78 3.99
CA ALA A 239 13.39 7.14 4.12
C ALA A 239 14.31 7.51 2.95
N GLU A 240 15.18 6.59 2.54
CA GLU A 240 16.06 6.73 1.39
C GLU A 240 15.24 6.92 0.10
N TRP A 241 14.20 6.11 -0.10
CA TRP A 241 13.29 6.26 -1.24
C TRP A 241 12.58 7.62 -1.26
N ILE A 242 12.09 8.11 -0.12
CA ILE A 242 11.45 9.44 0.00
C ILE A 242 12.42 10.54 -0.46
N LYS A 243 13.68 10.45 0.00
CA LYS A 243 14.74 11.41 -0.31
C LYS A 243 15.13 11.38 -1.79
N GLU A 244 15.51 10.21 -2.31
CA GLU A 244 15.99 10.06 -3.69
C GLU A 244 14.95 10.48 -4.72
N ASN A 245 13.66 10.20 -4.44
CA ASN A 245 12.57 10.52 -5.35
C ASN A 245 11.95 11.90 -5.10
N ARG A 246 12.51 12.71 -4.19
CA ARG A 246 12.05 14.05 -3.84
C ARG A 246 10.55 14.08 -3.52
N VAL A 247 10.09 13.07 -2.79
CA VAL A 247 8.65 12.86 -2.51
C VAL A 247 8.09 14.02 -1.71
N LEU A 248 8.86 14.55 -0.77
CA LEU A 248 8.47 15.72 0.02
C LEU A 248 8.21 16.94 -0.88
N GLN A 249 9.14 17.24 -1.78
CA GLN A 249 9.01 18.34 -2.74
C GLN A 249 7.80 18.16 -3.67
N ILE A 250 7.50 16.93 -4.09
CA ILE A 250 6.32 16.64 -4.92
C ILE A 250 5.03 16.97 -4.15
N VAL A 251 4.96 16.58 -2.87
CA VAL A 251 3.79 16.77 -2.01
C VAL A 251 3.61 18.24 -1.59
N LEU A 252 4.69 19.02 -1.46
CA LEU A 252 4.63 20.44 -1.08
C LEU A 252 4.15 21.37 -2.20
N ARG A 253 4.19 20.94 -3.47
CA ARG A 253 3.89 21.82 -4.62
C ARG A 253 2.46 22.34 -4.69
N ASP A 254 1.49 21.58 -4.20
CA ASP A 254 0.08 21.96 -4.25
C ASP A 254 -0.71 21.39 -3.08
N SER A 255 -2.03 21.61 -3.08
CA SER A 255 -2.96 20.99 -2.13
C SER A 255 -2.82 21.41 -0.66
N LEU A 256 -1.83 22.23 -0.30
CA LEU A 256 -1.58 22.74 1.05
C LEU A 256 -2.69 23.63 1.63
N HIS A 257 -3.63 24.08 0.80
CA HIS A 257 -4.81 24.80 1.27
C HIS A 257 -5.84 23.88 1.96
N GLN A 258 -5.69 22.56 1.79
CA GLN A 258 -6.58 21.55 2.36
C GLN A 258 -5.96 20.96 3.65
N PRO A 259 -6.53 21.22 4.84
CA PRO A 259 -5.95 20.77 6.10
C PRO A 259 -5.74 19.25 6.18
N GLN A 260 -6.67 18.45 5.66
CA GLN A 260 -6.57 16.98 5.64
C GLN A 260 -5.38 16.47 4.81
N TYR A 261 -4.95 17.22 3.80
CA TYR A 261 -3.75 16.89 3.01
C TYR A 261 -2.50 17.17 3.85
N VAL A 262 -2.48 18.32 4.52
CA VAL A 262 -1.38 18.76 5.38
C VAL A 262 -1.21 17.83 6.59
N GLU A 263 -2.28 17.30 7.18
CA GLU A 263 -2.21 16.27 8.23
C GLU A 263 -1.53 14.97 7.76
N LYS A 264 -1.69 14.60 6.49
CA LYS A 264 -1.03 13.42 5.92
C LYS A 264 0.42 13.69 5.58
N LEU A 265 0.73 14.90 5.12
CA LEU A 265 2.10 15.38 4.93
C LEU A 265 2.84 15.41 6.28
N GLU A 266 2.21 15.89 7.35
CA GLU A 266 2.76 15.91 8.72
C GLU A 266 3.27 14.53 9.15
N LYS A 267 2.51 13.46 8.90
CA LYS A 267 2.92 12.09 9.23
C LYS A 267 4.17 11.65 8.47
N MET A 268 4.27 12.00 7.19
CA MET A 268 5.43 11.72 6.36
C MET A 268 6.66 12.50 6.83
N VAL A 269 6.52 13.81 7.10
CA VAL A 269 7.63 14.64 7.59
C VAL A 269 8.13 14.13 8.95
N ARG A 270 7.21 13.81 9.88
CA ARG A 270 7.57 13.24 11.18
C ARG A 270 8.33 11.93 11.05
N PHE A 271 7.99 11.08 10.08
CA PHE A 271 8.75 9.87 9.79
C PHE A 271 10.18 10.19 9.32
N VAL A 272 10.31 11.11 8.36
CA VAL A 272 11.62 11.54 7.83
C VAL A 272 12.51 12.16 8.92
N ILE A 273 11.93 12.91 9.86
CA ILE A 273 12.64 13.43 11.04
C ILE A 273 13.14 12.28 11.92
N LYS A 274 12.27 11.33 12.27
CA LYS A 274 12.63 10.18 13.13
C LYS A 274 13.74 9.31 12.55
N GLU A 275 13.73 9.11 11.23
CA GLU A 275 14.77 8.38 10.50
C GLU A 275 16.01 9.23 10.22
N LYS A 276 16.10 10.45 10.78
CA LYS A 276 17.24 11.39 10.61
C LYS A 276 17.55 11.70 9.14
N ALA A 277 16.52 11.67 8.30
CA ALA A 277 16.65 11.85 6.85
C ALA A 277 16.23 13.26 6.39
N LEU A 278 15.69 14.10 7.30
CA LEU A 278 15.26 15.46 6.97
C LEU A 278 16.47 16.39 6.79
N THR A 279 16.62 16.96 5.60
CA THR A 279 17.72 17.87 5.28
C THR A 279 17.35 19.34 5.48
N LEU A 280 18.33 20.24 5.47
CA LEU A 280 18.06 21.69 5.51
C LEU A 280 17.37 22.18 4.23
N GLU A 281 17.67 21.58 3.07
CA GLU A 281 16.96 21.85 1.80
C GLU A 281 15.47 21.50 1.91
N ASP A 282 15.14 20.39 2.59
CA ASP A 282 13.74 20.01 2.85
C ASP A 282 13.01 21.04 3.73
N LEU A 283 13.71 21.67 4.69
CA LEU A 283 13.17 22.77 5.50
C LEU A 283 12.99 24.05 4.69
N ASP A 284 13.93 24.35 3.80
CA ASP A 284 13.80 25.46 2.85
C ASP A 284 12.57 25.28 1.96
N ASP A 285 12.36 24.06 1.44
CA ASP A 285 11.18 23.73 0.63
C ASP A 285 9.87 23.86 1.43
N LEU A 286 9.85 23.37 2.67
CA LEU A 286 8.71 23.50 3.59
C LEU A 286 8.37 24.97 3.86
N TRP A 287 9.38 25.79 4.17
CA TRP A 287 9.19 27.20 4.44
C TRP A 287 8.81 27.99 3.20
N ALA A 288 9.43 27.71 2.05
CA ALA A 288 9.14 28.37 0.79
C ALA A 288 7.71 28.08 0.29
N ALA A 289 7.10 26.97 0.69
CA ALA A 289 5.78 26.55 0.23
C ALA A 289 4.64 27.56 0.54
N GLN A 290 4.80 28.41 1.57
CA GLN A 290 3.82 29.47 1.88
C GLN A 290 4.04 30.78 1.13
N SER A 291 5.25 31.02 0.61
CA SER A 291 5.65 32.31 0.05
C SER A 291 4.76 32.71 -1.13
N GLY A 292 4.13 33.90 -1.02
CA GLY A 292 3.24 34.43 -2.05
C GLY A 292 1.92 33.65 -2.24
N LYS A 293 1.56 32.76 -1.32
CA LYS A 293 0.34 31.94 -1.39
C LYS A 293 -0.82 32.55 -0.58
N HIS A 294 -2.00 31.97 -0.77
CA HIS A 294 -3.22 32.35 -0.05
C HIS A 294 -3.08 32.13 1.46
N GLU A 295 -3.78 32.93 2.27
CA GLU A 295 -3.64 32.92 3.74
C GLU A 295 -3.89 31.57 4.39
N ALA A 296 -4.77 30.76 3.80
CA ALA A 296 -5.04 29.39 4.26
C ALA A 296 -3.80 28.50 4.14
N ILE A 297 -3.01 28.63 3.07
CA ILE A 297 -1.76 27.87 2.89
C ILE A 297 -0.73 28.33 3.91
N VAL A 298 -0.57 29.65 4.07
CA VAL A 298 0.35 30.23 5.07
C VAL A 298 0.04 29.70 6.46
N LYS A 299 -1.24 29.75 6.86
CA LYS A 299 -1.68 29.22 8.16
C LYS A 299 -1.36 27.73 8.29
N ASN A 300 -1.70 26.91 7.30
CA ASN A 300 -1.49 25.46 7.37
C ASN A 300 0.01 25.09 7.42
N VAL A 301 0.88 25.81 6.71
CA VAL A 301 2.34 25.60 6.77
C VAL A 301 2.88 26.01 8.14
N HIS A 302 2.44 27.15 8.68
CA HIS A 302 2.82 27.57 10.04
C HIS A 302 2.35 26.56 11.10
N ASP A 303 1.11 26.07 10.99
CA ASP A 303 0.55 25.05 11.88
C ASP A 303 1.33 23.72 11.78
N LEU A 304 1.75 23.33 10.56
CA LEU A 304 2.59 22.15 10.34
C LEU A 304 3.95 22.29 11.03
N LEU A 305 4.65 23.41 10.83
CA LEU A 305 5.95 23.66 11.44
C LEU A 305 5.86 23.71 12.96
N ALA A 306 4.85 24.39 13.51
CA ALA A 306 4.63 24.43 14.95
C ALA A 306 4.46 23.03 15.57
N LYS A 307 3.69 22.15 14.92
CA LYS A 307 3.49 20.77 15.39
C LYS A 307 4.72 19.88 15.29
N LEU A 308 5.67 20.21 14.42
CA LEU A 308 6.89 19.43 14.18
C LEU A 308 8.11 20.01 14.91
N ALA A 309 7.99 21.22 15.44
CA ALA A 309 9.08 21.97 16.07
C ALA A 309 9.89 21.13 17.06
N TRP A 310 9.18 20.40 17.92
CA TRP A 310 9.75 19.54 18.93
C TRP A 310 10.48 18.30 18.41
N ASP A 311 10.13 17.85 17.21
CA ASP A 311 10.77 16.69 16.59
C ASP A 311 12.10 17.10 15.93
N PHE A 312 12.31 18.39 15.64
CA PHE A 312 13.51 18.88 14.93
C PHE A 312 14.77 18.85 15.80
N ALA A 313 15.92 18.61 15.15
CA ALA A 313 17.23 18.76 15.76
C ALA A 313 17.56 20.25 15.99
N PRO A 314 18.48 20.59 16.93
CA PRO A 314 18.90 21.97 17.16
C PRO A 314 19.35 22.69 15.88
N GLU A 315 20.16 22.04 15.03
CA GLU A 315 20.62 22.67 13.78
C GLU A 315 19.48 22.95 12.79
N GLN A 316 18.43 22.13 12.83
CA GLN A 316 17.24 22.31 11.99
C GLN A 316 16.36 23.47 12.48
N LEU A 317 16.26 23.65 13.80
CA LEU A 317 15.56 24.77 14.41
C LEU A 317 16.28 26.09 14.15
N ASP A 318 17.60 26.12 14.35
CA ASP A 318 18.43 27.30 14.07
C ASP A 318 18.25 27.76 12.61
N HIS A 319 18.36 26.82 11.66
CA HIS A 319 18.14 27.10 10.24
C HIS A 319 16.74 27.66 9.96
N LEU A 320 15.70 27.11 10.60
CA LEU A 320 14.34 27.61 10.46
C LEU A 320 14.19 29.05 11.00
N PHE A 321 14.85 29.39 12.10
CA PHE A 321 14.89 30.76 12.60
C PHE A 321 15.62 31.71 11.65
N ASP A 322 16.69 31.27 11.00
CA ASP A 322 17.36 32.07 9.95
C ASP A 322 16.44 32.33 8.75
N CYS A 323 15.61 31.35 8.35
CA CYS A 323 14.58 31.54 7.33
C CYS A 323 13.54 32.60 7.74
N PHE A 324 13.13 32.60 9.01
CA PHE A 324 12.19 33.58 9.57
C PHE A 324 12.78 34.99 9.55
N GLN A 325 14.02 35.14 10.01
CA GLN A 325 14.75 36.41 10.00
C GLN A 325 14.90 36.95 8.58
N SER A 326 15.26 36.08 7.63
CA SER A 326 15.39 36.45 6.22
C SER A 326 14.07 36.95 5.64
N SER A 327 12.96 36.30 5.99
CA SER A 327 11.62 36.69 5.54
C SER A 327 11.15 38.00 6.17
N TRP A 328 11.61 38.34 7.37
CA TRP A 328 11.24 39.55 8.11
C TRP A 328 11.60 40.83 7.36
N ALA A 329 12.77 40.84 6.69
CA ALA A 329 13.29 41.99 5.97
C ALA A 329 12.33 42.47 4.87
N SER A 330 11.71 41.53 4.14
CA SER A 330 10.77 41.82 3.04
C SER A 330 9.28 41.68 3.42
N ALA A 331 8.96 41.31 4.66
CA ALA A 331 7.59 41.05 5.09
C ALA A 331 6.74 42.32 5.29
N THR A 332 5.48 42.26 4.86
CA THR A 332 4.45 43.25 5.19
C THR A 332 4.07 43.21 6.69
N LYS A 333 3.41 44.25 7.20
CA LYS A 333 2.96 44.31 8.61
C LYS A 333 2.16 43.05 9.03
N LYS A 334 1.20 42.62 8.21
CA LYS A 334 0.38 41.43 8.47
C LYS A 334 1.21 40.13 8.49
N GLN A 335 2.21 40.03 7.62
CA GLN A 335 3.11 38.86 7.60
C GLN A 335 4.01 38.84 8.83
N ARG A 336 4.51 40.00 9.27
CA ARG A 336 5.30 40.14 10.51
C ARG A 336 4.49 39.72 11.75
N GLU A 337 3.23 40.14 11.85
CA GLU A 337 2.33 39.72 12.94
C GLU A 337 2.16 38.19 13.00
N LYS A 338 1.91 37.54 11.85
CA LYS A 338 1.79 36.07 11.78
C LYS A 338 3.09 35.35 12.08
N LEU A 339 4.23 35.93 11.71
CA LEU A 339 5.54 35.35 12.00
C LEU A 339 5.84 35.43 13.49
N LEU A 340 5.52 36.55 14.15
CA LEU A 340 5.60 36.66 15.61
C LEU A 340 4.67 35.66 16.31
N GLU A 341 3.47 35.44 15.80
CA GLU A 341 2.56 34.42 16.34
C GLU A 341 3.13 33.00 16.22
N LEU A 342 3.75 32.67 15.08
CA LEU A 342 4.43 31.40 14.89
C LEU A 342 5.61 31.24 15.86
N ILE A 343 6.50 32.24 15.93
CA ILE A 343 7.66 32.22 16.85
C ILE A 343 7.19 32.07 18.30
N ARG A 344 6.13 32.78 18.68
CA ARG A 344 5.53 32.64 20.02
C ARG A 344 5.05 31.21 20.27
N ARG A 345 4.36 30.59 19.32
CA ARG A 345 3.89 29.21 19.46
C ARG A 345 5.05 28.21 19.57
N LEU A 346 6.11 28.41 18.79
CA LEU A 346 7.32 27.60 18.89
C LEU A 346 7.95 27.71 20.29
N ALA A 347 8.01 28.93 20.85
CA ALA A 347 8.55 29.18 22.18
C ALA A 347 7.62 28.73 23.33
N GLU A 348 6.30 28.87 23.19
CA GLU A 348 5.32 28.39 24.19
C GLU A 348 5.28 26.88 24.25
N ASP A 349 5.46 26.24 23.09
CA ASP A 349 5.51 24.80 23.04
C ASP A 349 6.81 24.29 23.67
N ASP A 350 7.95 25.02 23.72
CA ASP A 350 9.24 24.65 24.36
C ASP A 350 9.19 24.56 25.90
N LYS A 351 8.82 23.39 26.43
CA LYS A 351 8.71 23.10 27.87
C LYS A 351 10.03 22.86 28.60
N ASP A 352 11.11 22.56 27.87
CA ASP A 352 12.42 22.19 28.46
C ASP A 352 13.49 23.28 28.27
N GLY A 353 13.15 24.39 27.60
CA GLY A 353 14.03 25.55 27.42
C GLY A 353 15.15 25.31 26.41
N VAL A 354 14.93 24.42 25.43
CA VAL A 354 15.93 24.03 24.42
C VAL A 354 16.01 25.05 23.29
N MET A 355 14.97 25.88 23.12
CA MET A 355 14.88 26.93 22.10
C MET A 355 15.26 28.32 22.63
N ALA A 356 15.79 28.41 23.86
CA ALA A 356 16.12 29.66 24.55
C ALA A 356 17.61 30.02 24.50
#